data_AF-A0A7C5XM44-F1
#
_entry.id   AF-A0A7C5XM44-F1
#
_cell.length_a   1.000
_cell.length_b   1.000
_cell.length_c   1.000
_cell.angle_alpha   90.00
_cell.angle_beta   90.00
_cell.angle_gamma   90.00
#
_symmetry.space_group_name_H-M   'P 1'
#
loop_
_entity.id
_entity.type
_entity.pdbx_description
1 polymer ?
#
loop_
_entity_poly.entity_id
_entity_poly.type
_entity_poly.pdbx_seq_one_letter_code
_entity_poly.pdbx_strand_id
1 'polypeptide(L)'
;MTQVSPSYYGKSVYSLACGIADFLGVRRDCLSKIDINGKRIVLVVLDGAGCNILKYAGILDKFQAECVTTVFPSSTSTVITTLFTATTPGEHGVLGYNNYVKVLGSVVNPLRFSTPYSPGRDSLKDYVEFSRVFPSVKSYLTEISKDKKTAEVVPLGIEQTEFTLATHGRTSVTRTYLNVWDAYQEASRVLSEDYDFVYLYV
;
A
#
# COMPACT_ATOMS: atom_id res chain seq x y z
N MET A 1 -14.89 13.72 -19.94
CA MET A 1 -13.99 12.93 -19.06
C MET A 1 -13.23 11.96 -19.95
N THR A 2 -11.90 11.96 -19.90
CA THR A 2 -11.09 10.95 -20.60
C THR A 2 -11.05 9.70 -19.73
N GLN A 3 -11.52 8.58 -20.26
CA GLN A 3 -11.42 7.28 -19.57
C GLN A 3 -9.96 6.82 -19.59
N VAL A 4 -9.44 6.43 -18.44
CA VAL A 4 -8.07 5.90 -18.29
C VAL A 4 -8.17 4.46 -17.80
N SER A 5 -7.64 3.52 -18.57
CA SER A 5 -7.58 2.11 -18.21
C SER A 5 -6.27 1.79 -17.45
N PRO A 6 -6.28 0.83 -16.50
CA PRO A 6 -5.06 0.40 -15.83
C PRO A 6 -4.10 -0.25 -16.84
N SER A 7 -2.83 0.15 -16.81
CA SER A 7 -1.80 -0.39 -17.70
C SER A 7 -0.88 -1.36 -16.94
N TYR A 8 -1.31 -2.63 -16.83
CA TYR A 8 -0.54 -3.67 -16.13
C TYR A 8 0.76 -4.10 -16.85
N TYR A 9 0.88 -3.79 -18.15
CA TYR A 9 2.10 -4.02 -18.94
C TYR A 9 3.00 -2.78 -19.06
N GLY A 10 2.56 -1.64 -18.54
CA GLY A 10 3.29 -0.37 -18.57
C GLY A 10 3.45 0.23 -17.19
N LYS A 11 3.75 1.53 -17.13
CA LYS A 11 3.94 2.27 -15.88
C LYS A 11 2.60 2.38 -15.12
N SER A 12 2.53 1.65 -14.03
CA SER A 12 1.39 1.59 -13.11
C SER A 12 1.82 1.41 -11.66
N VAL A 13 0.88 1.59 -10.73
CA VAL A 13 1.01 1.19 -9.32
C VAL A 13 1.46 -0.28 -9.20
N TYR A 14 0.94 -1.17 -10.05
CA TYR A 14 1.35 -2.58 -10.06
C TYR A 14 2.82 -2.75 -10.46
N SER A 15 3.25 -2.13 -11.57
CA SER A 15 4.65 -2.21 -12.00
C SER A 15 5.61 -1.53 -11.01
N LEU A 16 5.14 -0.50 -10.29
CA LEU A 16 5.88 0.15 -9.21
C LEU A 16 6.07 -0.83 -8.03
N ALA A 17 5.01 -1.50 -7.59
CA ALA A 17 5.07 -2.50 -6.53
C ALA A 17 6.05 -3.63 -6.87
N CYS A 18 6.01 -4.12 -8.12
CA CYS A 18 6.95 -5.10 -8.63
C CYS A 18 8.41 -4.61 -8.61
N GLY A 19 8.65 -3.35 -8.98
CA GLY A 19 9.97 -2.73 -8.88
C GLY A 19 10.48 -2.60 -7.45
N ILE A 20 9.61 -2.24 -6.50
CA ILE A 20 9.96 -2.15 -5.07
C ILE A 20 10.28 -3.53 -4.50
N ALA A 21 9.45 -4.55 -4.80
CA ALA A 21 9.69 -5.92 -4.35
C ALA A 21 11.06 -6.44 -4.85
N ASP A 22 11.36 -6.24 -6.14
CA ASP A 22 12.63 -6.63 -6.76
C ASP A 22 13.82 -5.89 -6.14
N PHE A 23 13.70 -4.58 -5.91
CA PHE A 23 14.72 -3.79 -5.23
C PHE A 23 15.04 -4.31 -3.82
N LEU A 24 14.02 -4.79 -3.09
CA LEU A 24 14.16 -5.38 -1.76
C LEU A 24 14.58 -6.85 -1.78
N GLY A 25 14.87 -7.41 -2.97
CA GLY A 25 15.35 -8.77 -3.15
C GLY A 25 14.25 -9.84 -3.14
N VAL A 26 12.98 -9.45 -3.21
CA VAL A 26 11.84 -10.36 -3.20
C VAL A 26 11.34 -10.58 -4.62
N ARG A 27 11.47 -11.81 -5.12
CA ARG A 27 11.04 -12.16 -6.48
C ARG A 27 9.53 -12.33 -6.57
N ARG A 28 8.96 -11.82 -7.66
CA ARG A 28 7.56 -11.94 -8.06
C ARG A 28 7.49 -12.15 -9.56
N ASP A 29 6.55 -12.97 -10.02
CA ASP A 29 6.31 -13.24 -11.44
C ASP A 29 5.47 -12.11 -12.06
N CYS A 30 6.07 -10.92 -12.13
CA CYS A 30 5.37 -9.73 -12.58
C CYS A 30 5.23 -9.63 -14.09
N LEU A 31 4.08 -9.14 -14.57
CA LEU A 31 3.86 -8.85 -16.00
C LEU A 31 4.73 -7.69 -16.51
N SER A 32 4.99 -6.72 -15.64
CA SER A 32 5.89 -5.59 -15.88
C SER A 32 6.45 -5.08 -14.55
N LYS A 33 7.60 -4.41 -14.60
CA LYS A 33 8.20 -3.74 -13.43
C LYS A 33 8.83 -2.42 -13.83
N ILE A 34 8.83 -1.47 -12.91
CA ILE A 34 9.62 -0.25 -13.02
C ILE A 34 11.01 -0.54 -12.46
N ASP A 35 12.06 -0.25 -13.22
CA ASP A 35 13.43 -0.37 -12.74
C ASP A 35 13.73 0.75 -11.74
N ILE A 36 14.01 0.37 -10.50
CA ILE A 36 14.35 1.28 -9.41
C ILE A 36 15.83 1.13 -9.10
N ASN A 37 16.59 2.21 -9.21
CA ASN A 37 18.01 2.27 -8.88
C ASN A 37 18.21 3.19 -7.67
N GLY A 38 19.09 2.81 -6.75
CA GLY A 38 19.40 3.62 -5.58
C GLY A 38 19.93 2.80 -4.41
N LYS A 39 20.14 3.47 -3.27
CA LYS A 39 20.52 2.82 -2.01
C LYS A 39 19.34 2.59 -1.06
N ARG A 40 18.30 3.43 -1.18
CA ARG A 40 17.08 3.39 -0.36
C ARG A 40 15.88 3.82 -1.19
N ILE A 41 14.69 3.35 -0.81
CA ILE A 41 13.41 3.77 -1.38
C ILE A 41 12.61 4.54 -0.33
N VAL A 42 12.03 5.66 -0.74
CA VAL A 42 11.01 6.39 0.03
C VAL A 42 9.72 6.38 -0.79
N LEU A 43 8.74 5.59 -0.36
CA LEU A 43 7.41 5.54 -0.95
C LEU A 43 6.48 6.48 -0.19
N VAL A 44 6.02 7.54 -0.85
CA VAL A 44 5.03 8.46 -0.29
C VAL A 44 3.70 8.26 -1.01
N VAL A 45 2.68 7.85 -0.27
CA VAL A 45 1.30 7.74 -0.76
C VAL A 45 0.53 8.94 -0.23
N LEU A 46 0.15 9.82 -1.14
CA LEU A 46 -0.78 10.93 -0.89
C LEU A 46 -2.18 10.48 -1.32
N ASP A 47 -3.05 10.13 -0.37
CA ASP A 47 -4.36 9.57 -0.71
C ASP A 47 -5.25 10.63 -1.41
N GLY A 48 -5.89 10.24 -2.52
CA GLY A 48 -6.68 11.13 -3.36
C GLY A 48 -5.89 12.10 -4.25
N ALA A 49 -4.55 12.10 -4.23
CA ALA A 49 -3.72 13.01 -5.03
C ALA A 49 -3.48 12.50 -6.47
N GLY A 50 -4.47 12.66 -7.34
CA GLY A 50 -4.37 12.25 -8.74
C GLY A 50 -3.40 13.11 -9.58
N CYS A 51 -2.83 12.52 -10.64
CA CYS A 51 -1.94 13.18 -11.60
C CYS A 51 -2.46 14.54 -12.10
N ASN A 52 -3.76 14.65 -12.42
CA ASN A 52 -4.36 15.91 -12.91
C ASN A 52 -4.29 17.04 -11.87
N ILE A 53 -4.46 16.70 -10.58
CA ILE A 53 -4.38 17.66 -9.47
C ILE A 53 -2.94 18.14 -9.33
N LEU A 54 -1.97 17.21 -9.34
CA LEU A 54 -0.55 17.54 -9.23
C LEU A 54 -0.04 18.33 -10.43
N LYS A 55 -0.54 18.05 -11.64
CA LYS A 55 -0.26 18.81 -12.85
C LYS A 55 -0.78 20.24 -12.73
N TYR A 56 -2.04 20.40 -12.31
CA TYR A 56 -2.64 21.72 -12.11
C TYR A 56 -1.90 22.54 -11.05
N ALA A 57 -1.39 21.88 -10.00
CA ALA A 57 -0.58 22.52 -8.97
C ALA A 57 0.89 22.81 -9.38
N GLY A 58 1.31 22.47 -10.61
CA GLY A 58 2.69 22.66 -11.08
C GLY A 58 3.73 21.76 -10.41
N ILE A 59 3.28 20.73 -9.69
CA ILE A 59 4.16 19.82 -8.93
C ILE A 59 4.91 18.88 -9.88
N LEU A 60 4.24 18.38 -10.93
CA LEU A 60 4.88 17.46 -11.88
C LEU A 60 6.09 18.08 -12.57
N ASP A 61 5.94 19.31 -13.09
CA ASP A 61 7.02 20.01 -13.77
C ASP A 61 8.16 20.36 -12.80
N LYS A 62 7.82 20.80 -11.59
CA LYS A 62 8.79 21.16 -10.55
C LYS A 62 9.70 19.98 -10.16
N PHE A 63 9.15 18.77 -10.09
CA PHE A 63 9.88 17.58 -9.68
C PHE A 63 10.28 16.67 -10.85
N GLN A 64 10.03 17.09 -12.09
CA GLN A 64 10.20 16.25 -13.29
C GLN A 64 9.53 14.88 -13.12
N ALA A 65 8.37 14.87 -12.47
CA ALA A 65 7.65 13.66 -12.12
C ALA A 65 6.78 13.18 -13.28
N GLU A 66 6.72 11.87 -13.46
CA GLU A 66 5.86 11.24 -14.45
C GLU A 66 4.59 10.71 -13.81
N CYS A 67 3.50 10.71 -14.59
CA CYS A 67 2.26 10.09 -14.16
C CYS A 67 2.22 8.61 -14.52
N VAL A 68 1.81 7.79 -13.55
CA VAL A 68 1.55 6.37 -13.73
C VAL A 68 0.05 6.08 -13.62
N THR A 69 -0.38 4.97 -14.23
CA THR A 69 -1.77 4.50 -14.05
C THR A 69 -1.93 3.82 -12.70
N THR A 70 -3.14 3.84 -12.15
CA THR A 70 -3.47 3.04 -10.96
C THR A 70 -4.05 1.69 -11.37
N VAL A 71 -4.38 0.84 -10.40
CA VAL A 71 -5.11 -0.40 -10.61
C VAL A 71 -6.62 -0.17 -10.67
N PHE A 72 -7.36 -1.16 -11.18
CA PHE A 72 -8.81 -1.20 -11.11
C PHE A 72 -9.29 -2.32 -10.17
N PRO A 73 -10.18 -2.03 -9.20
CA PRO A 73 -10.72 -0.71 -8.87
C PRO A 73 -9.70 0.21 -8.17
N SER A 74 -9.82 1.53 -8.38
CA SER A 74 -8.92 2.55 -7.82
C SER A 74 -9.27 2.95 -6.38
N SER A 75 -9.50 1.96 -5.50
CA SER A 75 -9.77 2.21 -4.08
C SER A 75 -8.52 2.08 -3.22
N THR A 76 -8.46 2.77 -2.08
CA THR A 76 -7.33 2.68 -1.13
C THR A 76 -7.02 1.22 -0.77
N SER A 77 -8.04 0.42 -0.42
CA SER A 77 -7.85 -1.00 -0.08
C SER A 77 -7.19 -1.80 -1.20
N THR A 78 -7.60 -1.59 -2.45
CA THR A 78 -7.10 -2.31 -3.61
C THR A 78 -5.69 -1.86 -3.95
N VAL A 79 -5.46 -0.54 -3.99
CA VAL A 79 -4.17 0.09 -4.30
C VAL A 79 -3.11 -0.29 -3.28
N ILE A 80 -3.39 -0.16 -1.98
CA ILE A 80 -2.45 -0.53 -0.92
C ILE A 80 -2.15 -2.03 -0.96
N THR A 81 -3.18 -2.88 -1.17
CA THR A 81 -2.94 -4.32 -1.29
C THR A 81 -2.04 -4.65 -2.48
N THR A 82 -2.28 -4.05 -3.66
CA THR A 82 -1.36 -4.20 -4.81
C THR A 82 0.04 -3.70 -4.48
N LEU A 83 0.15 -2.51 -3.87
CA LEU A 83 1.43 -1.87 -3.55
C LEU A 83 2.33 -2.77 -2.71
N PHE A 84 1.78 -3.51 -1.75
CA PHE A 84 2.57 -4.33 -0.83
C PHE A 84 2.61 -5.82 -1.18
N THR A 85 1.72 -6.33 -2.03
CA THR A 85 1.77 -7.73 -2.49
C THR A 85 2.54 -7.87 -3.80
N ALA A 86 2.64 -6.78 -4.58
CA ALA A 86 3.11 -6.80 -5.97
C ALA A 86 2.31 -7.78 -6.84
N THR A 87 1.01 -7.90 -6.58
CA THR A 87 0.06 -8.70 -7.35
C THR A 87 -1.11 -7.83 -7.80
N THR A 88 -1.78 -8.23 -8.87
CA THR A 88 -2.97 -7.54 -9.39
C THR A 88 -4.18 -7.74 -8.49
N PRO A 89 -5.21 -6.87 -8.58
CA PRO A 89 -6.46 -7.04 -7.81
C PRO A 89 -7.14 -8.40 -7.98
N GLY A 90 -7.05 -8.99 -9.18
CA GLY A 90 -7.58 -10.33 -9.43
C GLY A 90 -6.82 -11.46 -8.71
N GLU A 91 -5.54 -11.25 -8.39
CA GLU A 91 -4.70 -12.23 -7.71
C GLU A 91 -4.83 -12.14 -6.19
N HIS A 92 -4.74 -10.94 -5.61
CA HIS A 92 -4.87 -10.76 -4.15
C HIS A 92 -6.32 -10.78 -3.66
N GLY A 93 -7.31 -10.58 -4.54
CA GLY A 93 -8.74 -10.72 -4.23
C GLY A 93 -9.36 -9.60 -3.39
N VAL A 94 -8.65 -8.48 -3.22
CA VAL A 94 -9.18 -7.26 -2.58
C VAL A 94 -9.63 -6.31 -3.67
N LEU A 95 -10.94 -6.14 -3.85
CA LEU A 95 -11.56 -5.48 -5.01
C LEU A 95 -12.30 -4.19 -4.63
N GLY A 96 -12.09 -3.66 -3.42
CA GLY A 96 -12.81 -2.48 -2.96
C GLY A 96 -12.98 -2.42 -1.45
N TYR A 97 -13.88 -1.55 -1.00
CA TYR A 97 -14.27 -1.46 0.41
C TYR A 97 -15.34 -2.48 0.81
N ASN A 98 -16.01 -3.10 -0.16
CA ASN A 98 -17.08 -4.06 0.07
C ASN A 98 -16.79 -5.32 -0.74
N ASN A 99 -16.26 -6.35 -0.10
CA ASN A 99 -15.89 -7.60 -0.75
C ASN A 99 -16.81 -8.70 -0.24
N TYR A 100 -17.52 -9.40 -1.12
CA TYR A 100 -18.26 -10.58 -0.70
C TYR A 100 -17.28 -11.75 -0.47
N VAL A 101 -17.16 -12.19 0.78
CA VAL A 101 -16.26 -13.27 1.16
C VAL A 101 -17.07 -14.54 1.40
N LYS A 102 -16.93 -15.50 0.49
CA LYS A 102 -17.68 -16.78 0.52
C LYS A 102 -17.50 -17.55 1.82
N VAL A 103 -16.29 -17.57 2.38
CA VAL A 103 -15.96 -18.29 3.63
C VAL A 103 -16.81 -17.78 4.81
N LEU A 104 -17.17 -16.51 4.81
CA LEU A 104 -18.01 -15.90 5.85
C LEU A 104 -19.47 -15.74 5.44
N GLY A 105 -19.81 -16.01 4.18
CA GLY A 105 -21.12 -15.72 3.61
C GLY A 105 -21.53 -14.26 3.72
N SER A 106 -20.58 -13.32 3.83
CA SER A 106 -20.83 -11.93 4.22
C SER A 106 -19.99 -10.94 3.42
N VAL A 107 -20.42 -9.68 3.42
CA VAL A 107 -19.63 -8.56 2.89
C VAL A 107 -18.64 -8.10 3.95
N VAL A 108 -17.37 -8.03 3.58
CA VAL A 108 -16.26 -7.61 4.44
C VAL A 108 -15.64 -6.33 3.91
N ASN A 109 -15.42 -5.38 4.82
CA ASN A 109 -14.55 -4.24 4.58
C ASN A 109 -13.12 -4.61 4.97
N PRO A 110 -12.16 -4.67 4.03
CA PRO A 110 -10.80 -5.11 4.31
C PRO A 110 -10.06 -4.11 5.20
N LEU A 111 -10.19 -2.79 4.97
CA LEU A 111 -9.47 -1.76 5.75
C LEU A 111 -9.87 -1.73 7.22
N ARG A 112 -11.14 -2.02 7.48
CA ARG A 112 -11.69 -2.04 8.84
C ARG A 112 -11.74 -3.46 9.40
N PHE A 113 -11.41 -4.46 8.60
CA PHE A 113 -11.63 -5.88 8.88
C PHE A 113 -12.93 -6.15 9.65
N SER A 114 -14.04 -5.75 9.02
CA SER A 114 -15.35 -5.68 9.67
C SER A 114 -16.49 -6.01 8.69
N THR A 115 -17.70 -6.20 9.21
CA THR A 115 -18.90 -6.45 8.39
C THR A 115 -19.94 -5.35 8.65
N PRO A 116 -20.99 -5.22 7.81
CA PRO A 116 -22.09 -4.29 8.10
C PRO A 116 -22.77 -4.53 9.46
N TYR A 117 -22.78 -5.76 9.96
CA TYR A 117 -23.41 -6.13 11.24
C TYR A 117 -22.52 -5.88 12.46
N SER A 118 -21.21 -5.81 12.26
CA SER A 118 -20.24 -5.48 13.30
C SER A 118 -19.24 -4.49 12.68
N PRO A 119 -19.53 -3.18 12.73
CA PRO A 119 -18.79 -2.17 11.97
C PRO A 119 -17.52 -1.68 12.69
N GLY A 120 -17.22 -2.18 13.88
CA GLY A 120 -16.02 -1.82 14.64
C GLY A 120 -14.76 -2.15 13.85
N ARG A 121 -13.70 -1.33 14.00
CA ARG A 121 -12.41 -1.65 13.38
C ARG A 121 -11.86 -2.94 13.99
N ASP A 122 -11.38 -3.81 13.13
CA ASP A 122 -10.88 -5.16 13.41
C ASP A 122 -11.86 -6.01 14.23
N SER A 123 -13.17 -5.75 14.11
CA SER A 123 -14.18 -6.51 14.86
C SER A 123 -14.27 -7.97 14.46
N LEU A 124 -13.74 -8.36 13.29
CA LEU A 124 -13.69 -9.76 12.85
C LEU A 124 -12.50 -10.53 13.43
N LYS A 125 -11.49 -9.86 14.01
CA LYS A 125 -10.24 -10.52 14.46
C LYS A 125 -10.48 -11.59 15.52
N ASP A 126 -11.49 -11.40 16.36
CA ASP A 126 -11.82 -12.34 17.44
C ASP A 126 -12.55 -13.60 16.92
N TYR A 127 -12.96 -13.60 15.65
CA TYR A 127 -13.75 -14.68 15.03
C TYR A 127 -13.00 -15.39 13.90
N VAL A 128 -12.16 -14.67 13.15
CA VAL A 128 -11.47 -15.21 11.98
C VAL A 128 -10.19 -14.42 11.69
N GLU A 129 -9.15 -15.16 11.31
CA GLU A 129 -7.88 -14.60 10.86
C GLU A 129 -8.03 -13.88 9.51
N PHE A 130 -7.36 -12.73 9.33
CA PHE A 130 -7.38 -11.99 8.06
C PHE A 130 -6.96 -12.87 6.87
N SER A 131 -5.94 -13.72 7.07
CA SER A 131 -5.42 -14.63 6.05
C SER A 131 -6.42 -15.73 5.62
N ARG A 132 -7.43 -16.05 6.43
CA ARG A 132 -8.51 -16.96 6.00
C ARG A 132 -9.55 -16.26 5.13
N VAL A 133 -9.71 -14.95 5.32
CA VAL A 133 -10.64 -14.10 4.57
C VAL A 133 -10.04 -13.67 3.23
N PHE A 134 -8.76 -13.28 3.24
CA PHE A 134 -8.00 -12.85 2.08
C PHE A 134 -6.67 -13.62 1.95
N PRO A 135 -6.70 -14.91 1.55
CA PRO A 135 -5.53 -15.80 1.59
C PRO A 135 -4.40 -15.44 0.63
N SER A 136 -4.70 -14.68 -0.42
CA SER A 136 -3.73 -14.22 -1.40
C SER A 136 -3.06 -12.91 -1.01
N VAL A 137 -3.46 -12.26 0.08
CA VAL A 137 -2.80 -11.05 0.58
C VAL A 137 -1.54 -11.46 1.32
N LYS A 138 -0.42 -11.47 0.58
CA LYS A 138 0.90 -11.83 1.09
C LYS A 138 1.89 -10.72 0.77
N SER A 139 2.24 -9.95 1.79
CA SER A 139 3.16 -8.83 1.63
C SER A 139 4.58 -9.27 1.33
N TYR A 140 5.20 -8.67 0.31
CA TYR A 140 6.63 -8.89 0.06
C TYR A 140 7.51 -8.40 1.22
N LEU A 141 7.03 -7.47 2.05
CA LEU A 141 7.78 -6.98 3.22
C LEU A 141 7.98 -8.05 4.29
N THR A 142 7.19 -9.12 4.27
CA THR A 142 7.38 -10.26 5.17
C THR A 142 8.48 -11.23 4.70
N GLU A 143 8.93 -11.08 3.45
CA GLU A 143 9.91 -11.94 2.78
C GLU A 143 11.28 -11.28 2.60
N ILE A 144 11.42 -10.00 2.95
CA ILE A 144 12.69 -9.28 2.85
C ILE A 144 13.72 -9.87 3.82
N SER A 145 15.00 -9.70 3.48
CA SER A 145 16.08 -10.14 4.35
C SER A 145 16.07 -9.39 5.68
N LYS A 146 16.38 -10.09 6.78
CA LYS A 146 16.28 -9.55 8.15
C LYS A 146 17.27 -8.41 8.46
N ASP A 147 18.30 -8.23 7.63
CA ASP A 147 19.22 -7.11 7.71
C ASP A 147 18.65 -5.80 7.13
N LYS A 148 17.58 -5.89 6.33
CA LYS A 148 16.90 -4.71 5.76
C LYS A 148 16.11 -3.98 6.82
N LYS A 149 16.34 -2.67 6.93
CA LYS A 149 15.64 -1.80 7.88
C LYS A 149 14.49 -1.10 7.17
N THR A 150 13.29 -1.23 7.72
CA THR A 150 12.08 -0.63 7.16
C THR A 150 11.41 0.29 8.18
N ALA A 151 10.86 1.40 7.70
CA ALA A 151 10.11 2.31 8.53
C ALA A 151 8.78 2.67 7.88
N GLU A 152 7.74 2.85 8.70
CA GLU A 152 6.48 3.43 8.27
C GLU A 152 6.11 4.66 9.11
N VAL A 153 5.46 5.63 8.45
CA VAL A 153 4.84 6.79 9.08
C VAL A 153 3.38 6.87 8.59
N VAL A 154 2.43 6.67 9.50
CA VAL A 154 1.00 6.55 9.19
C VAL A 154 0.15 7.37 10.17
N PRO A 155 -1.11 7.73 9.83
CA PRO A 155 -2.03 8.33 10.79
C PRO A 155 -2.22 7.45 12.04
N LEU A 156 -2.40 8.09 13.19
CA LEU A 156 -2.80 7.40 14.41
C LEU A 156 -4.18 6.72 14.23
N GLY A 157 -4.30 5.48 14.69
CA GLY A 157 -5.50 4.65 14.60
C GLY A 157 -5.59 3.77 13.35
N ILE A 158 -4.56 3.77 12.49
CA ILE A 158 -4.45 2.80 11.38
C ILE A 158 -3.16 1.97 11.43
N GLU A 159 -2.25 2.29 12.34
CA GLU A 159 -1.14 1.42 12.69
C GLU A 159 -1.66 0.09 13.29
N GLN A 160 -0.97 -1.01 13.01
CA GLN A 160 -1.21 -2.32 13.64
C GLN A 160 -2.64 -2.87 13.51
N THR A 161 -3.42 -2.40 12.52
CA THR A 161 -4.71 -3.03 12.16
C THR A 161 -4.48 -4.34 11.42
N GLU A 162 -5.48 -5.21 11.37
CA GLU A 162 -5.37 -6.48 10.63
C GLU A 162 -4.99 -6.26 9.16
N PHE A 163 -5.54 -5.21 8.55
CA PHE A 163 -5.20 -4.81 7.18
C PHE A 163 -3.74 -4.34 7.05
N THR A 164 -3.31 -3.48 7.97
CA THR A 164 -1.93 -2.94 7.99
C THR A 164 -0.92 -4.06 8.21
N LEU A 165 -1.18 -4.97 9.14
CA LEU A 165 -0.32 -6.12 9.39
C LEU A 165 -0.26 -7.08 8.19
N ALA A 166 -1.37 -7.27 7.48
CA ALA A 166 -1.41 -8.10 6.27
C ALA A 166 -0.70 -7.46 5.07
N THR A 167 -0.66 -6.12 4.99
CA THR A 167 -0.08 -5.38 3.86
C THR A 167 1.30 -4.82 4.16
N HIS A 168 1.47 -3.93 5.12
CA HIS A 168 2.77 -3.34 5.45
C HIS A 168 3.67 -4.32 6.23
N GLY A 169 3.10 -5.40 6.77
CA GLY A 169 3.83 -6.34 7.63
C GLY A 169 4.21 -5.69 8.96
N ARG A 170 5.23 -6.23 9.62
CA ARG A 170 5.85 -5.60 10.79
C ARG A 170 7.13 -4.91 10.33
N THR A 171 7.10 -3.59 10.26
CA THR A 171 8.28 -2.78 9.94
C THR A 171 9.26 -2.75 11.12
N SER A 172 10.50 -2.33 10.88
CA SER A 172 11.48 -2.13 11.96
C SER A 172 11.05 -1.00 12.90
N VAL A 173 10.44 0.04 12.35
CA VAL A 173 9.89 1.17 13.11
C VAL A 173 8.54 1.60 12.53
N THR A 174 7.55 1.78 13.41
CA THR A 174 6.28 2.43 13.09
C THR A 174 6.20 3.75 13.85
N ARG A 175 6.01 4.85 13.12
CA ARG A 175 5.67 6.16 13.68
C ARG A 175 4.25 6.52 13.29
N THR A 176 3.57 7.20 14.20
CA THR A 176 2.20 7.65 14.00
C THR A 176 2.12 9.16 14.10
N TYR A 177 1.19 9.77 13.38
CA TYR A 177 0.94 11.21 13.48
C TYR A 177 -0.54 11.57 13.62
N LEU A 178 -0.82 12.75 14.17
CA LEU A 178 -2.18 13.29 14.37
C LEU A 178 -2.60 14.29 13.29
N ASN A 179 -1.65 15.01 12.69
CA ASN A 179 -1.90 16.01 11.65
C ASN A 179 -0.70 16.14 10.70
N VAL A 180 -0.82 16.97 9.66
CA VAL A 180 0.22 17.10 8.62
C VAL A 180 1.57 17.63 9.12
N TRP A 181 1.58 18.49 10.15
CA TRP A 181 2.84 19.01 10.71
C TRP A 181 3.58 17.95 11.51
N ASP A 182 2.82 17.15 12.24
CA ASP A 182 3.32 15.98 12.96
C ASP A 182 3.84 14.92 11.97
N ALA A 183 3.09 14.67 10.88
CA ALA A 183 3.53 13.80 9.78
C ALA A 183 4.87 14.25 9.19
N TYR A 184 5.04 15.56 8.96
CA TYR A 184 6.29 16.13 8.48
C TYR A 184 7.45 15.91 9.45
N GLN A 185 7.22 16.10 10.77
CA GLN A 185 8.27 15.88 11.77
C GLN A 185 8.68 14.41 11.85
N GLU A 186 7.72 13.48 11.93
CA GLU A 186 8.01 12.05 11.98
C GLU A 186 8.69 11.56 10.70
N ALA A 187 8.23 12.03 9.53
CA ALA A 187 8.90 11.77 8.26
C ALA A 187 10.34 12.30 8.26
N SER A 188 10.57 13.54 8.71
CA SER A 188 11.92 14.12 8.77
C SER A 188 12.86 13.32 9.68
N ARG A 189 12.36 12.79 10.80
CA ARG A 189 13.14 11.93 11.70
C ARG A 189 13.54 10.62 11.01
N VAL A 190 12.56 9.91 10.47
CA VAL A 190 12.80 8.63 9.77
C VAL A 190 13.75 8.83 8.58
N LEU A 191 13.59 9.90 7.79
CA LEU A 191 14.43 10.17 6.62
C LEU A 191 15.87 10.57 6.98
N SER A 192 16.13 11.00 8.22
CA SER A 192 17.46 11.33 8.72
C SER A 192 18.25 10.09 9.19
N GLU A 193 17.57 8.96 9.33
CA GLU A 193 18.15 7.68 9.74
C GLU A 193 18.40 6.77 8.51
N ASP A 194 19.15 5.69 8.74
CA ASP A 194 19.56 4.74 7.70
C ASP A 194 18.58 3.58 7.60
N TYR A 195 17.54 3.76 6.76
CA TYR A 195 16.55 2.75 6.37
C TYR A 195 16.66 2.41 4.88
N ASP A 196 16.45 1.14 4.53
CA ASP A 196 16.40 0.67 3.14
C ASP A 196 15.08 1.02 2.45
N PHE A 197 13.97 0.99 3.21
CA PHE A 197 12.62 1.28 2.71
C PHE A 197 11.84 2.09 3.74
N VAL A 198 11.33 3.25 3.31
CA VAL A 198 10.47 4.12 4.11
C VAL A 198 9.12 4.26 3.42
N TYR A 199 8.04 3.98 4.14
CA TYR A 199 6.67 4.17 3.66
C TYR A 199 6.00 5.30 4.44
N LEU A 200 5.51 6.32 3.73
CA LEU A 200 4.78 7.45 4.30
C LEU A 200 3.37 7.47 3.70
N TYR A 201 2.33 7.39 4.54
CA TYR A 201 0.94 7.52 4.12
C TYR A 201 0.36 8.83 4.66
N VAL A 202 -0.10 9.70 3.75
CA VAL A 202 -0.64 11.04 4.05
C VAL A 202 -1.99 11.26 3.39
#